data_AF-A0A9N9J6H4-F1
#
_entry.id   AF-A0A9N9J6H4-F1
#
_cell.length_a   1.000
_cell.length_b   1.000
_cell.length_c   1.000
_cell.angle_alpha   90.00
_cell.angle_beta   90.00
_cell.angle_gamma   90.00
#
_symmetry.space_group_name_H-M   'P 1'
#
loop_
_entity.id
_entity.type
_entity.pdbx_description
1 polymer ?
#
loop_
_entity_poly.entity_id
_entity_poly.type
_entity_poly.pdbx_seq_one_letter_code
_entity_poly.pdbx_strand_id
1 'polypeptide(L)' 'MSDQQKYRIEKDTFGEIEVPADRYWGAQTQRHYINKSQYSRSLQNFDIGGPTERMPDPLIKAFGVLKKAAATVNMIY' A
#
# COMPACT_ATOMS: atom_id res chain seq x y z
N MET A 1 7.03 12.11 -27.33
CA MET A 1 6.80 10.65 -27.40
C MET A 1 6.54 10.16 -25.97
N SER A 2 5.28 9.76 -25.74
CA SER A 2 4.67 9.03 -24.61
C SER A 2 5.13 9.26 -23.15
N ASP A 3 4.40 10.13 -22.43
CA ASP A 3 4.31 10.19 -20.95
C ASP A 3 3.46 9.04 -20.35
N GLN A 4 3.26 7.93 -21.05
CA GLN A 4 2.30 6.88 -20.70
C GLN A 4 2.80 5.81 -19.72
N GLN A 5 3.94 6.00 -19.07
CA GLN A 5 4.53 5.00 -18.16
C GLN A 5 4.80 5.51 -16.73
N LYS A 6 4.22 6.64 -16.32
CA LYS A 6 4.38 7.14 -14.94
C LYS A 6 3.39 6.52 -13.95
N TYR A 7 2.21 6.10 -14.42
CA TYR A 7 1.14 5.57 -13.58
C TYR A 7 0.52 4.34 -14.22
N ARG A 8 0.14 3.36 -13.39
CA ARG A 8 -0.68 2.20 -13.73
C ARG A 8 -2.06 2.39 -13.13
N ILE A 9 -3.10 2.09 -13.90
CA ILE A 9 -4.48 2.15 -13.42
C ILE A 9 -4.81 0.80 -12.79
N GLU A 10 -5.11 0.80 -11.49
CA GLU A 10 -5.59 -0.37 -10.78
C GLU A 10 -7.05 -0.16 -10.34
N LYS A 11 -7.82 -1.25 -10.31
CA LYS A 11 -9.21 -1.25 -9.85
C LYS A 11 -9.30 -1.96 -8.50
N ASP A 12 -9.85 -1.27 -7.51
CA ASP A 12 -10.24 -1.83 -6.21
C ASP A 12 -11.76 -1.76 -6.07
N THR A 13 -12.29 -2.29 -4.97
CA THR A 13 -13.71 -2.28 -4.58
C THR A 13 -14.34 -0.89 -4.64
N PHE A 14 -13.54 0.17 -4.47
CA PHE A 14 -13.98 1.57 -4.49
C PHE A 14 -13.86 2.27 -5.86
N GLY A 15 -13.41 1.56 -6.90
CA GLY A 15 -13.24 2.10 -8.26
C GLY A 15 -11.79 2.08 -8.75
N GLU A 16 -11.56 2.80 -9.85
CA GLU A 16 -10.25 2.90 -10.50
C GLU A 16 -9.38 3.97 -9.83
N ILE A 17 -8.08 3.69 -9.70
CA ILE A 17 -7.09 4.59 -9.11
C ILE A 17 -5.77 4.54 -9.86
N GLU A 18 -5.16 5.71 -10.03
CA GLU A 18 -3.82 5.85 -10.58
C GLU A 18 -2.77 5.56 -9.50
N VAL A 19 -2.01 4.49 -9.72
CA VAL A 19 -0.89 4.07 -8.87
C VAL A 19 0.42 4.38 -9.60
N PRO A 20 1.39 5.05 -8.97
CA PRO A 20 2.69 5.30 -9.58
C PRO A 20 3.39 3.98 -9.97
N ALA A 21 3.92 3.92 -11.19
CA ALA A 21 4.53 2.70 -11.73
C ALA A 21 5.90 2.38 -11.09
N ASP A 22 6.54 3.36 -10.45
CA ASP A 22 7.80 3.25 -9.70
C ASP A 22 7.65 2.56 -8.33
N ARG A 23 6.42 2.23 -7.91
CA ARG A 23 6.14 1.74 -6.55
C ARG A 23 5.51 0.35 -6.55
N TYR A 24 5.95 -0.46 -5.58
CA TYR A 24 5.53 -1.86 -5.44
C TYR A 24 4.14 -2.06 -4.81
N TRP A 25 3.54 -1.01 -4.25
CA TRP A 25 2.21 -1.10 -3.64
C TRP A 25 1.11 -0.89 -4.67
N GLY A 26 -0.09 -1.43 -4.43
CA GLY A 26 -1.24 -1.32 -5.32
C GLY A 26 -2.29 -0.29 -4.88
N ALA A 27 -3.49 -0.42 -5.46
CA ALA A 27 -4.63 0.47 -5.29
C ALA A 27 -5.01 0.74 -3.83
N GLN A 28 -5.05 -0.28 -2.98
CA GLN A 28 -5.49 -0.16 -1.58
C GLN A 28 -4.54 0.75 -0.76
N THR A 29 -3.23 0.53 -0.87
CA THR A 29 -2.21 1.37 -0.22
C THR A 29 -2.15 2.76 -0.86
N GLN A 30 -2.30 2.83 -2.19
CA GLN A 30 -2.38 4.11 -2.90
C GLN A 30 -3.57 4.94 -2.41
N ARG A 31 -4.74 4.33 -2.15
CA ARG A 31 -5.92 5.00 -1.62
C ARG A 31 -5.64 5.61 -0.25
N HIS A 32 -4.93 4.89 0.62
CA HIS A 32 -4.46 5.43 1.89
C HIS A 32 -3.51 6.64 1.69
N TYR A 33 -2.62 6.57 0.71
CA TYR A 33 -1.68 7.65 0.38
C TYR A 33 -2.37 8.89 -0.23
N ILE A 34 -3.30 8.74 -1.17
CA ILE A 34 -4.00 9.88 -1.79
C ILE A 34 -5.05 10.51 -0.87
N ASN A 35 -5.70 9.71 -0.01
CA ASN A 35 -6.60 10.23 1.03
C ASN A 35 -5.82 10.96 2.14
N LYS A 36 -4.49 10.86 2.16
CA LYS A 36 -3.63 11.73 2.96
C LYS A 36 -3.56 13.16 2.40
N SER A 37 -3.84 13.35 1.11
CA SER A 37 -3.80 14.65 0.41
C SER A 37 -5.16 15.33 0.28
N GLN A 38 -6.26 14.60 0.35
CA GLN A 38 -7.61 15.18 0.35
C GLN A 38 -8.39 14.69 1.57
N TYR A 39 -8.45 15.58 2.57
CA TYR A 39 -9.48 15.74 3.60
C TYR A 39 -10.11 14.46 4.21
N SER A 40 -9.74 14.21 5.47
CA SER A 40 -10.63 13.67 6.52
C SER A 40 -11.28 12.29 6.34
N ARG A 41 -10.55 11.26 5.87
CA ARG A 41 -10.91 9.86 6.19
C ARG A 41 -9.79 8.97 6.75
N SER A 42 -8.53 9.44 6.76
CA SER A 42 -7.43 8.73 7.44
C SER A 42 -6.94 9.43 8.72
N LEU A 43 -7.16 10.75 8.85
CA LEU A 43 -6.70 11.57 9.99
C LEU A 43 -7.43 11.27 11.31
N GLN A 44 -8.65 10.72 11.30
CA GLN A 44 -9.32 10.34 12.55
C GLN A 44 -8.85 8.99 13.11
N ASN A 45 -8.14 8.16 12.33
CA ASN A 45 -7.81 6.80 12.78
C ASN A 45 -6.32 6.58 13.05
N PHE A 46 -5.39 7.31 12.41
CA PHE A 46 -3.94 7.17 12.66
C PHE A 46 -3.19 8.46 12.30
N ASP A 47 -3.30 9.51 13.12
CA ASP A 47 -2.51 10.75 13.01
C ASP A 47 -1.54 10.91 14.20
N ILE A 48 -0.71 9.89 14.38
CA ILE A 48 0.29 9.64 15.44
C ILE A 48 1.70 10.22 15.31
N GLY A 49 2.13 10.80 14.19
CA GLY A 49 3.55 11.20 14.10
C GLY A 49 4.11 11.23 12.70
N GLY A 50 5.11 12.08 12.51
CA GLY A 50 5.75 12.30 11.22
C GLY A 50 6.54 11.10 10.69
N PRO A 51 7.67 11.33 9.98
CA PRO A 51 8.51 10.25 9.40
C PRO A 51 9.00 9.19 10.41
N THR A 52 8.93 9.50 11.70
CA THR A 52 9.31 8.67 12.85
C THR A 52 8.29 7.58 13.19
N GLU A 53 7.06 7.67 12.68
CA GLU A 53 5.98 6.71 12.97
C GLU A 53 5.72 5.74 11.81
N ARG A 54 6.70 5.61 10.91
CA ARG A 54 6.69 4.55 9.91
C ARG A 54 6.71 3.20 10.60
N MET A 55 6.04 2.22 10.00
CA MET A 55 6.04 0.84 10.49
C MET A 55 7.50 0.40 10.74
N PRO A 56 7.85 -0.05 11.96
CA PRO A 56 9.22 -0.41 12.28
C PRO A 56 9.76 -1.52 11.36
N ASP A 57 11.02 -1.40 10.95
CA ASP A 57 11.68 -2.41 10.09
C ASP A 57 11.56 -3.86 10.60
N PRO A 58 11.64 -4.14 11.92
CA PRO A 58 11.43 -5.50 12.43
C PRO A 58 10.04 -6.06 12.11
N LEU A 59 9.01 -5.22 12.11
CA LEU A 59 7.63 -5.64 11.86
C LEU A 59 7.41 -5.94 10.37
N ILE A 60 8.01 -5.14 9.48
CA ILE A 60 8.01 -5.39 8.03
C ILE A 60 8.66 -6.75 7.72
N LYS A 61 9.80 -7.05 8.36
CA LYS A 61 10.48 -8.35 8.23
C LYS A 61 9.63 -9.51 8.76
N ALA A 62 8.97 -9.32 9.90
CA ALA A 62 8.07 -10.33 10.47
C ALA A 62 6.90 -10.65 9.52
N PHE A 63 6.31 -9.65 8.86
CA PHE A 63 5.29 -9.87 7.83
C PHE A 63 5.82 -10.69 6.64
N GLY A 64 7.06 -10.47 6.23
CA GLY A 64 7.72 -11.28 5.20
C GLY A 64 7.81 -12.77 5.58
N VAL A 65 8.23 -13.06 6.82
CA VAL A 65 8.30 -14.44 7.35
C VAL A 65 6.90 -15.06 7.41
N LEU A 66 5.92 -14.32 7.94
CA LEU A 66 4.54 -14.79 8.05
C LEU A 66 3.94 -15.13 6.68
N LYS A 67 4.09 -14.23 5.69
CA LYS A 67 3.55 -14.46 4.34
C LYS A 67 4.28 -15.59 3.62
N LYS A 68 5.58 -15.78 3.84
CA LYS A 68 6.31 -16.95 3.33
C LYS A 68 5.80 -18.26 3.93
N ALA A 69 5.61 -18.30 5.25
CA ALA A 69 5.06 -19.48 5.93
C ALA A 69 3.64 -19.80 5.46
N ALA A 70 2.77 -18.77 5.40
CA ALA A 70 1.40 -18.92 4.91
C ALA A 70 1.34 -19.40 3.46
N ALA A 71 2.20 -18.87 2.57
CA ALA A 71 2.29 -19.34 1.19
C ALA A 71 2.75 -20.80 1.12
N THR A 72 3.70 -21.21 1.96
CA THR A 72 4.18 -22.60 2.01
C THR A 72 3.06 -23.56 2.41
N VAL A 73 2.27 -23.20 3.44
CA VAL A 73 1.13 -24.02 3.88
C VAL A 73 0.03 -24.06 2.82
N ASN A 74 -0.32 -22.92 2.22
CA ASN A 74 -1.37 -22.83 1.20
C ASN A 74 -1.00 -23.51 -0.14
N MET A 75 0.27 -23.78 -0.41
CA MET A 75 0.66 -24.55 -1.61
C MET A 75 0.50 -26.06 -1.42
N ILE A 76 0.39 -26.52 -0.17
CA ILE A 76 0.33 -27.95 0.17
C ILE A 76 -1.13 -28.42 0.34
N TYR A 77 -2.08 -27.49 0.49
CA TYR A 77 -3.50 -27.74 0.76
C TYR A 77 -4.39 -27.18 -0.35
#